data_AF-A0A8C4Q6R3-F1
#
_entry.id   AF-A0A8C4Q6R3-F1
#
_cell.length_a   1.000
_cell.length_b   1.000
_cell.length_c   1.000
_cell.angle_alpha   90.00
_cell.angle_beta   90.00
_cell.angle_gamma   90.00
#
_symmetry.space_group_name_H-M   'P 1'
#
loop_
_entity.id
_entity.type
_entity.pdbx_description
1 polymer ?
#
loop_
_entity_poly.entity_id
_entity_poly.type
_entity_poly.pdbx_seq_one_letter_code
_entity_poly.pdbx_strand_id
1 'polypeptide(L)'
;MTIPDRLLAVQNYMKELQYNHTGTQFFEIRKNRPVTGLMETAREMIRESLPIKCLEAVILGIYLTNGLAAVERFPLSFKSQFQGRCFRHVVLGVFHAGRFGALGLSRRSDLMHKPLQFRSLTDLVLDFQAAYEGYLHAVVRVKVGMAVTHDHTSFETIAWEHLSLNPMRLSPEELRSRLDRHGRDLRTKMRKGILGWPSPCREQPRGKSVSPHRTLSENPSRSSREDISFSPGVKKPLVSIALSQSGRFSRV
;
A
#
# COMPACT_ATOMS: atom_id res chain seq x y z
N MET A 1 -7.78 -14.80 -21.27
CA MET A 1 -6.46 -14.73 -20.60
C MET A 1 -6.62 -15.13 -19.14
N THR A 2 -5.93 -16.20 -18.72
CA THR A 2 -6.01 -16.72 -17.35
C THR A 2 -5.33 -15.78 -16.35
N ILE A 3 -5.52 -15.97 -15.04
CA ILE A 3 -4.84 -15.17 -14.01
C ILE A 3 -3.30 -15.32 -14.10
N PRO A 4 -2.73 -16.54 -14.21
CA PRO A 4 -1.29 -16.70 -14.45
C PRO A 4 -0.78 -15.93 -15.67
N ASP A 5 -1.49 -15.99 -16.81
CA ASP A 5 -1.10 -15.27 -18.02
C ASP A 5 -1.09 -13.75 -17.80
N ARG A 6 -2.10 -13.21 -17.10
CA ARG A 6 -2.17 -11.79 -16.76
C ARG A 6 -1.03 -11.36 -15.85
N LEU A 7 -0.69 -12.16 -14.84
CA LEU A 7 0.44 -11.89 -13.95
C LEU A 7 1.77 -11.94 -14.72
N LEU A 8 1.91 -12.87 -15.66
CA LEU A 8 3.07 -12.94 -16.54
C LEU A 8 3.17 -11.70 -17.45
N ALA A 9 2.05 -11.23 -18.00
CA ALA A 9 2.02 -10.00 -18.79
C ALA A 9 2.44 -8.77 -17.95
N VAL A 10 1.95 -8.65 -16.71
CA VAL A 10 2.37 -7.62 -15.75
C VAL A 10 3.87 -7.71 -15.48
N GLN A 11 4.39 -8.92 -15.28
CA GLN A 11 5.82 -9.13 -15.07
C GLN A 11 6.67 -8.74 -16.29
N ASN A 12 6.20 -9.06 -17.50
CA ASN A 12 6.91 -8.73 -18.73
C ASN A 12 6.92 -7.21 -18.97
N TYR A 13 5.79 -6.53 -18.73
CA TYR A 13 5.74 -5.06 -18.75
C TYR A 13 6.78 -4.43 -17.80
N MET A 14 6.89 -4.94 -16.56
CA MET A 14 7.93 -4.44 -15.63
C MET A 14 9.36 -4.73 -16.10
N LYS A 15 9.59 -5.83 -16.83
CA LYS A 15 10.90 -6.14 -17.41
C LYS A 15 11.25 -5.22 -18.58
N GLU A 16 10.27 -4.85 -19.39
CA GLU A 16 10.43 -3.93 -20.52
C GLU A 16 10.85 -2.53 -20.06
N LEU A 17 10.41 -2.08 -18.88
CA LEU A 17 10.90 -0.85 -18.25
C LEU A 17 12.39 -0.94 -17.85
N GLN A 18 12.93 -2.15 -17.69
CA GLN A 18 14.31 -2.46 -17.26
C GLN A 18 14.61 -2.10 -15.80
N TYR A 19 15.60 -2.81 -15.24
CA TYR A 19 16.10 -2.49 -13.91
C TYR A 19 16.98 -1.24 -13.97
N ASN A 20 16.74 -0.28 -13.07
CA ASN A 20 17.51 0.95 -13.04
C ASN A 20 18.92 0.74 -12.45
N HIS A 21 19.93 0.86 -13.32
CA HIS A 21 21.36 0.79 -13.01
C HIS A 21 22.08 2.15 -12.95
N THR A 22 21.38 3.27 -13.19
CA THR A 22 22.00 4.61 -13.35
C THR A 22 22.52 5.21 -12.05
N GLY A 23 22.08 4.69 -10.91
CA GLY A 23 22.38 5.23 -9.57
C GLY A 23 21.37 6.25 -9.09
N THR A 24 20.67 6.96 -9.98
CA THR A 24 19.63 7.95 -9.65
C THR A 24 18.24 7.30 -9.64
N GLN A 25 17.45 7.56 -8.60
CA GLN A 25 16.05 7.10 -8.54
C GLN A 25 15.14 8.14 -9.21
N PHE A 26 14.33 7.71 -10.18
CA PHE A 26 13.45 8.62 -10.93
C PHE A 26 12.12 8.90 -10.23
N PHE A 27 11.57 7.91 -9.50
CA PHE A 27 10.29 8.06 -8.81
C PHE A 27 10.46 7.93 -7.30
N GLU A 28 10.14 8.98 -6.54
CA GLU A 28 10.21 8.94 -5.09
C GLU A 28 9.05 8.11 -4.50
N ILE A 29 9.37 7.02 -3.78
CA ILE A 29 8.36 6.20 -3.10
C ILE A 29 8.49 6.35 -1.58
N ARG A 30 7.54 7.08 -1.00
CA ARG A 30 7.37 7.19 0.46
C ARG A 30 6.47 6.07 0.96
N LYS A 31 7.03 5.14 1.75
CA LYS A 31 6.31 3.94 2.22
C LYS A 31 5.10 4.22 3.12
N ASN A 32 5.08 5.37 3.79
CA ASN A 32 3.96 5.83 4.62
C ASN A 32 2.90 6.63 3.84
N ARG A 33 3.10 6.86 2.54
CA ARG A 33 2.10 7.52 1.69
C ARG A 33 0.86 6.62 1.59
N PRO A 34 -0.36 7.18 1.64
CA PRO A 34 -1.59 6.43 1.38
C PRO A 34 -1.57 5.75 0.00
N VAL A 35 -2.33 4.66 -0.14
CA VAL A 35 -2.46 3.89 -1.39
C VAL A 35 -2.82 4.80 -2.55
N THR A 36 -3.80 5.70 -2.40
CA THR A 36 -4.18 6.66 -3.46
C THR A 36 -3.00 7.44 -4.03
N GLY A 37 -2.12 7.95 -3.16
CA GLY A 37 -0.94 8.70 -3.60
C GLY A 37 0.14 7.81 -4.24
N LEU A 38 0.24 6.55 -3.83
CA LEU A 38 1.13 5.59 -4.46
C LEU A 38 0.62 5.17 -5.85
N MET A 39 -0.70 5.11 -6.05
CA MET A 39 -1.31 4.80 -7.35
C MET A 39 -1.11 5.95 -8.35
N GLU A 40 -1.06 7.21 -7.89
CA GLU A 40 -0.65 8.35 -8.72
C GLU A 40 0.78 8.17 -9.23
N THR A 41 1.72 7.82 -8.36
CA THR A 41 3.11 7.57 -8.77
C THR A 41 3.23 6.37 -9.73
N ALA A 42 2.43 5.33 -9.55
CA ALA A 42 2.38 4.23 -10.52
C ALA A 42 1.90 4.68 -11.91
N ARG A 43 0.91 5.59 -11.96
CA ARG A 43 0.43 6.19 -13.21
C ARG A 43 1.53 7.01 -13.88
N GLU A 44 2.32 7.77 -13.10
CA GLU A 44 3.50 8.49 -13.60
C GLU A 44 4.56 7.53 -14.15
N MET A 45 4.84 6.41 -13.49
CA MET A 45 5.78 5.40 -14.01
C MET A 45 5.38 4.88 -15.40
N ILE A 46 4.08 4.63 -15.60
CA ILE A 46 3.55 4.19 -16.90
C ILE A 46 3.71 5.31 -17.94
N ARG A 47 3.37 6.55 -17.58
CA ARG A 47 3.44 7.69 -18.49
C ARG A 47 4.86 8.00 -18.95
N GLU A 48 5.82 8.00 -18.01
CA GLU A 48 7.21 8.37 -18.29
C GLU A 48 8.04 7.19 -18.82
N SER A 49 7.61 5.95 -18.56
CA SER A 49 8.26 4.73 -19.06
C SER A 49 9.78 4.65 -18.79
N LEU A 50 10.21 5.15 -17.61
CA LEU A 50 11.61 5.14 -17.18
C LEU A 50 11.97 3.85 -16.41
N PRO A 51 13.26 3.46 -16.36
CA PRO A 51 13.71 2.32 -15.58
C PRO A 51 13.41 2.40 -14.09
N ILE A 52 13.01 1.28 -13.50
CA ILE A 52 12.57 1.19 -12.10
C ILE A 52 13.43 0.22 -11.27
N LYS A 53 13.33 0.31 -9.94
CA LYS A 53 13.94 -0.62 -8.98
C LYS A 53 12.86 -1.45 -8.28
N CYS A 54 13.29 -2.32 -7.37
CA CYS A 54 12.43 -3.26 -6.67
C CYS A 54 11.21 -2.62 -5.95
N LEU A 55 11.39 -1.47 -5.28
CA LEU A 55 10.27 -0.83 -4.56
C LEU A 55 9.23 -0.23 -5.51
N GLU A 56 9.69 0.44 -6.57
CA GLU A 56 8.82 1.01 -7.62
C GLU A 56 8.04 -0.12 -8.32
N ALA A 57 8.70 -1.24 -8.63
CA ALA A 57 8.06 -2.42 -9.21
C ALA A 57 6.96 -3.02 -8.32
N VAL A 58 7.10 -2.97 -6.99
CA VAL A 58 6.02 -3.39 -6.08
C VAL A 58 4.80 -2.47 -6.18
N ILE A 59 5.01 -1.16 -6.23
CA ILE A 59 3.92 -0.17 -6.35
C ILE A 59 3.22 -0.29 -7.71
N LEU A 60 3.99 -0.42 -8.78
CA LEU A 60 3.47 -0.64 -10.12
C LEU A 60 2.73 -1.98 -10.23
N GLY A 61 3.28 -3.05 -9.63
CA GLY A 61 2.64 -4.36 -9.57
C GLY A 61 1.29 -4.31 -8.87
N ILE A 62 1.16 -3.56 -7.77
CA ILE A 62 -0.12 -3.30 -7.08
C ILE A 62 -1.08 -2.61 -8.05
N TYR A 63 -0.67 -1.50 -8.66
CA TYR A 63 -1.51 -0.74 -9.59
C TYR A 63 -2.07 -1.60 -10.73
N LEU A 64 -1.20 -2.35 -11.42
CA LEU A 64 -1.56 -3.16 -12.58
C LEU A 64 -2.44 -4.38 -12.25
N THR A 65 -2.55 -4.74 -10.96
CA THR A 65 -3.31 -5.90 -10.50
C THR A 65 -4.54 -5.53 -9.66
N ASN A 66 -4.84 -4.23 -9.47
CA ASN A 66 -6.02 -3.79 -8.72
C ASN A 66 -7.33 -4.39 -9.28
N GLY A 67 -7.46 -4.49 -10.61
CA GLY A 67 -8.63 -5.08 -11.27
C GLY A 67 -8.74 -6.61 -11.13
N LEU A 68 -7.76 -7.29 -10.54
CA LEU A 68 -7.75 -8.74 -10.35
C LEU A 68 -8.22 -9.11 -8.94
N ALA A 69 -9.51 -8.94 -8.65
CA ALA A 69 -10.07 -9.17 -7.31
C ALA A 69 -9.84 -10.57 -6.72
N ALA A 70 -9.55 -11.58 -7.56
CA ALA A 70 -9.23 -12.94 -7.13
C ALA A 70 -7.73 -13.13 -6.76
N VAL A 71 -6.90 -12.08 -6.85
CA VAL A 71 -5.47 -12.12 -6.58
C VAL A 71 -5.17 -11.25 -5.36
N GLU A 72 -4.82 -11.89 -4.27
CA GLU A 72 -4.33 -11.21 -3.07
C GLU A 72 -2.87 -10.82 -3.26
N ARG A 73 -2.49 -9.64 -2.77
CA ARG A 73 -1.17 -9.05 -3.00
C ARG A 73 -0.61 -8.51 -1.69
N PHE A 74 0.64 -8.82 -1.38
CA PHE A 74 1.26 -8.42 -0.12
C PHE A 74 2.75 -8.15 -0.32
N PRO A 75 3.34 -7.15 0.35
CA PRO A 75 4.76 -6.89 0.22
C PRO A 75 5.57 -7.97 0.96
N LEU A 76 6.62 -8.47 0.31
CA LEU A 76 7.55 -9.45 0.86
C LEU A 76 8.96 -8.86 0.75
N SER A 77 9.54 -8.49 1.90
CA SER A 77 10.85 -7.82 1.97
C SER A 77 11.92 -8.73 2.55
N PHE A 78 13.12 -8.61 2.01
CA PHE A 78 14.31 -9.33 2.44
C PHE A 78 15.41 -8.35 2.84
N LYS A 79 16.05 -8.60 3.98
CA LYS A 79 17.34 -8.03 4.34
C LYS A 79 18.36 -9.15 4.28
N SER A 80 19.39 -8.98 3.47
CA SER A 80 20.50 -9.93 3.37
C SER A 80 21.85 -9.27 3.69
N GLN A 81 22.85 -10.09 3.96
CA GLN A 81 24.23 -9.67 4.16
C GLN A 81 25.15 -10.39 3.17
N PHE A 82 26.10 -9.65 2.61
CA PHE A 82 27.17 -10.18 1.76
C PHE A 82 28.42 -9.33 1.99
N GLN A 83 29.55 -9.97 2.28
CA GLN A 83 30.84 -9.30 2.56
C GLN A 83 30.72 -8.15 3.58
N GLY A 84 30.04 -8.39 4.70
CA GLY A 84 29.83 -7.39 5.76
C GLY A 84 28.84 -6.27 5.44
N ARG A 85 28.32 -6.19 4.21
CA ARG A 85 27.36 -5.16 3.79
C ARG A 85 25.93 -5.67 3.86
N CYS A 86 25.01 -4.80 4.27
CA CYS A 86 23.58 -5.08 4.30
C CYS A 86 22.90 -4.63 3.01
N PHE A 87 22.08 -5.51 2.44
CA PHE A 87 21.26 -5.24 1.26
C PHE A 87 19.78 -5.39 1.61
N ARG A 88 18.93 -4.59 0.96
CA ARG A 88 17.48 -4.63 1.12
C ARG A 88 16.84 -4.84 -0.24
N HIS A 89 15.82 -5.68 -0.27
CA HIS A 89 15.11 -6.03 -1.48
C HIS A 89 13.65 -6.30 -1.13
N VAL A 90 12.73 -6.08 -2.07
CA VAL A 90 11.31 -6.27 -1.87
C VAL A 90 10.66 -6.76 -3.16
N VAL A 91 9.73 -7.70 -3.03
CA VAL A 91 8.87 -8.19 -4.11
C VAL A 91 7.41 -8.08 -3.67
N LEU A 92 6.49 -8.16 -4.62
CA LEU A 92 5.07 -8.26 -4.38
C LEU A 92 4.69 -9.74 -4.38
N GLY A 93 4.53 -10.32 -3.20
CA GLY A 93 3.95 -11.66 -3.07
C GLY A 93 2.51 -11.65 -3.56
N VAL A 94 2.14 -12.68 -4.31
CA VAL A 94 0.79 -12.86 -4.84
C VAL A 94 0.23 -14.20 -4.40
N PHE A 95 -1.08 -14.23 -4.13
CA PHE A 95 -1.80 -15.44 -3.79
C PHE A 95 -3.08 -15.56 -4.61
N HIS A 96 -3.27 -16.70 -5.25
CA HIS A 96 -4.44 -16.99 -6.06
C HIS A 96 -4.70 -18.51 -6.10
N ALA A 97 -5.97 -18.92 -5.98
CA ALA A 97 -6.39 -20.32 -6.09
C ALA A 97 -5.56 -21.31 -5.24
N GLY A 98 -5.20 -20.92 -4.01
CA GLY A 98 -4.43 -21.79 -3.10
C GLY A 98 -2.94 -21.84 -3.38
N ARG A 99 -2.43 -21.07 -4.35
CA ARG A 99 -1.02 -21.02 -4.72
C ARG A 99 -0.42 -19.64 -4.47
N PHE A 100 0.83 -19.62 -4.04
CA PHE A 100 1.65 -18.45 -3.88
C PHE A 100 2.58 -18.27 -5.08
N GLY A 101 2.93 -17.01 -5.35
CA GLY A 101 3.92 -16.59 -6.34
C GLY A 101 4.44 -15.20 -6.00
N ALA A 102 5.17 -14.58 -6.91
CA ALA A 102 5.68 -13.23 -6.74
C ALA A 102 5.80 -12.46 -8.07
N LEU A 103 5.61 -11.16 -7.95
CA LEU A 103 5.89 -10.15 -8.96
C LEU A 103 6.99 -9.22 -8.43
N GLY A 104 7.83 -8.70 -9.32
CA GLY A 104 8.79 -7.68 -8.91
C GLY A 104 9.89 -7.47 -9.93
N LEU A 105 10.92 -6.73 -9.53
CA LEU A 105 12.08 -6.47 -10.35
C LEU A 105 13.35 -6.51 -9.51
N SER A 106 14.36 -7.21 -10.03
CA SER A 106 15.65 -7.39 -9.41
C SER A 106 16.73 -7.46 -10.47
N ARG A 107 17.98 -7.24 -10.05
CA ARG A 107 19.17 -7.45 -10.88
C ARG A 107 19.42 -8.92 -11.18
N ARG A 108 18.79 -9.82 -10.42
CA ARG A 108 18.88 -11.27 -10.59
C ARG A 108 17.49 -11.82 -10.91
N SER A 109 17.40 -12.70 -11.90
CA SER A 109 16.13 -13.17 -12.46
C SER A 109 15.35 -14.08 -11.53
N ASP A 110 16.04 -14.84 -10.70
CA ASP A 110 15.54 -15.72 -9.64
C ASP A 110 15.21 -14.98 -8.33
N LEU A 111 15.51 -13.68 -8.23
CA LEU A 111 15.12 -12.83 -7.11
C LEU A 111 14.00 -11.86 -7.49
N MET A 112 13.11 -12.22 -8.43
CA MET A 112 11.94 -11.40 -8.77
C MET A 112 10.68 -12.24 -8.99
N HIS A 113 10.34 -12.55 -10.25
CA HIS A 113 9.16 -13.30 -10.62
C HIS A 113 9.21 -14.74 -10.10
N LYS A 114 8.11 -15.19 -9.51
CA LYS A 114 7.88 -16.58 -9.13
C LYS A 114 6.49 -16.97 -9.61
N PRO A 115 6.35 -18.04 -10.42
CA PRO A 115 5.03 -18.47 -10.91
C PRO A 115 4.13 -18.92 -9.75
N LEU A 116 2.81 -18.93 -9.97
CA LEU A 116 1.79 -19.35 -9.00
C LEU A 116 1.79 -20.88 -8.76
N GLN A 117 2.89 -21.42 -8.23
CA GLN A 117 3.08 -22.86 -8.05
C GLN A 117 3.27 -23.29 -6.59
N PHE A 118 3.68 -22.37 -5.71
CA PHE A 118 4.03 -22.66 -4.33
C PHE A 118 2.77 -22.94 -3.50
N ARG A 119 2.76 -24.03 -2.73
CA ARG A 119 1.57 -24.45 -1.95
C ARG A 119 1.47 -23.70 -0.61
N SER A 120 2.59 -23.22 -0.11
CA SER A 120 2.68 -22.44 1.13
C SER A 120 3.51 -21.16 0.94
N LEU A 121 3.32 -20.19 1.84
CA LEU A 121 4.18 -19.01 1.90
C LEU A 121 5.61 -19.41 2.29
N THR A 122 5.75 -20.43 3.10
CA THR A 122 7.02 -21.05 3.48
C THR A 122 7.82 -21.48 2.26
N ASP A 123 7.22 -22.25 1.34
CA ASP A 123 7.91 -22.74 0.14
C ASP A 123 8.41 -21.59 -0.73
N LEU A 124 7.60 -20.54 -0.90
CA LEU A 124 7.98 -19.34 -1.64
C LEU A 124 9.17 -18.62 -0.98
N VAL A 125 9.14 -18.45 0.35
CA VAL A 125 10.23 -17.77 1.08
C VAL A 125 11.52 -18.60 1.02
N LEU A 126 11.44 -19.92 1.19
CA LEU A 126 12.60 -20.81 1.11
C LEU A 126 13.24 -20.78 -0.29
N ASP A 127 12.43 -20.70 -1.34
CA ASP A 127 12.91 -20.55 -2.73
C ASP A 127 13.69 -19.24 -2.93
N PHE A 128 13.22 -18.12 -2.38
CA PHE A 128 14.00 -16.87 -2.36
C PHE A 128 15.28 -16.99 -1.52
N GLN A 129 15.24 -17.69 -0.38
CA GLN A 129 16.43 -17.90 0.45
C GLN A 129 17.51 -18.70 -0.28
N ALA A 130 17.11 -19.78 -0.97
CA ALA A 130 18.01 -20.58 -1.80
C ALA A 130 18.60 -19.74 -2.94
N ALA A 131 17.79 -18.90 -3.60
CA ALA A 131 18.28 -17.99 -4.62
C ALA A 131 19.31 -16.97 -4.06
N TYR A 132 19.08 -16.42 -2.86
CA TYR A 132 20.08 -15.55 -2.21
C TYR A 132 21.38 -16.29 -1.88
N GLU A 133 21.28 -17.51 -1.37
CA GLU A 133 22.43 -18.35 -1.05
C GLU A 133 23.27 -18.66 -2.29
N GLY A 134 22.63 -18.87 -3.45
CA GLY A 134 23.31 -19.00 -4.75
C GLY A 134 24.16 -17.78 -5.15
N TYR A 135 23.90 -16.61 -4.57
CA TYR A 135 24.73 -15.40 -4.72
C TYR A 135 25.56 -15.07 -3.47
N LEU A 136 25.75 -16.03 -2.58
CA LEU A 136 26.51 -15.91 -1.33
C LEU A 136 25.91 -14.90 -0.34
N HIS A 137 24.63 -14.55 -0.49
CA HIS A 137 23.93 -13.67 0.43
C HIS A 137 23.30 -14.46 1.57
N ALA A 138 23.58 -14.09 2.82
CA ALA A 138 22.89 -14.62 4.00
C ALA A 138 21.63 -13.79 4.29
N VAL A 139 20.45 -14.39 4.28
CA VAL A 139 19.18 -13.70 4.61
C VAL A 139 19.04 -13.54 6.12
N VAL A 140 19.16 -12.31 6.61
CA VAL A 140 19.13 -12.00 8.06
C VAL A 140 17.77 -11.51 8.55
N ARG A 141 16.88 -11.09 7.65
CA ARG A 141 15.51 -10.72 8.01
C ARG A 141 14.56 -10.91 6.84
N VAL A 142 13.41 -11.50 7.11
CA VAL A 142 12.27 -11.58 6.19
C VAL A 142 11.13 -10.80 6.82
N LYS A 143 10.53 -9.88 6.08
CA LYS A 143 9.34 -9.13 6.50
C LYS A 143 8.20 -9.43 5.55
N VAL A 144 7.05 -9.81 6.08
CA VAL A 144 5.82 -10.05 5.32
C VAL A 144 4.78 -9.04 5.76
N GLY A 145 4.21 -8.35 4.79
CA GLY A 145 3.11 -7.43 5.01
C GLY A 145 1.74 -8.10 5.04
N MET A 146 0.70 -7.28 5.11
CA MET A 146 -0.68 -7.71 4.92
C MET A 146 -1.11 -7.56 3.47
N ALA A 147 -2.25 -8.18 3.14
CA ALA A 147 -2.95 -7.95 1.89
C ALA A 147 -3.21 -6.45 1.65
N VAL A 148 -2.90 -5.98 0.44
CA VAL A 148 -3.10 -4.60 -0.02
C VAL A 148 -4.49 -4.47 -0.63
N THR A 149 -5.22 -3.42 -0.23
CA THR A 149 -6.55 -3.12 -0.76
C THR A 149 -6.56 -2.98 -2.29
N HIS A 150 -7.63 -3.45 -2.92
CA HIS A 150 -7.89 -3.29 -4.35
C HIS A 150 -8.45 -1.90 -4.70
N ASP A 151 -8.91 -1.16 -3.68
CA ASP A 151 -9.37 0.22 -3.85
C ASP A 151 -8.19 1.17 -4.04
N HIS A 152 -8.04 1.64 -5.28
CA HIS A 152 -6.99 2.57 -5.67
C HIS A 152 -7.17 3.98 -5.09
N THR A 153 -8.36 4.32 -4.58
CA THR A 153 -8.65 5.62 -3.93
C THR A 153 -8.52 5.58 -2.41
N SER A 154 -8.13 4.41 -1.86
CA SER A 154 -8.03 4.23 -0.42
C SER A 154 -6.95 5.12 0.20
N PHE A 155 -7.31 5.71 1.36
CA PHE A 155 -6.40 6.45 2.22
C PHE A 155 -5.60 5.54 3.18
N GLU A 156 -5.83 4.23 3.15
CA GLU A 156 -5.03 3.27 3.91
C GLU A 156 -3.57 3.30 3.47
N THR A 157 -2.67 2.97 4.39
CA THR A 157 -1.25 2.78 4.07
C THR A 157 -0.95 1.30 3.90
N ILE A 158 0.06 0.99 3.08
CA ILE A 158 0.50 -0.40 2.90
C ILE A 158 1.16 -0.88 4.21
N ALA A 159 0.66 -1.97 4.78
CA ALA A 159 1.29 -2.63 5.90
C ALA A 159 2.52 -3.42 5.44
N TRP A 160 3.68 -2.76 5.41
CA TRP A 160 4.95 -3.35 4.92
C TRP A 160 5.57 -4.41 5.84
N GLU A 161 5.24 -4.36 7.13
CA GLU A 161 5.83 -5.21 8.16
C GLU A 161 4.75 -5.57 9.18
N HIS A 162 4.09 -6.70 8.96
CA HIS A 162 3.20 -7.31 9.96
C HIS A 162 3.89 -8.48 10.66
N LEU A 163 4.59 -9.30 9.87
CA LEU A 163 5.46 -10.36 10.35
C LEU A 163 6.90 -10.01 10.04
N SER A 164 7.79 -10.12 11.03
CA SER A 164 9.22 -9.96 10.85
C SER A 164 9.98 -11.10 11.53
N LEU A 165 10.73 -11.86 10.72
CA LEU A 165 11.45 -13.06 11.12
C LEU A 165 12.95 -12.87 10.88
N ASN A 166 13.78 -13.44 11.74
CA ASN A 166 15.21 -13.61 11.49
C ASN A 166 15.48 -15.10 11.25
N PRO A 167 15.67 -15.54 10.00
CA PRO A 167 15.87 -16.95 9.69
C PRO A 167 17.11 -17.56 10.35
N MET A 168 18.13 -16.75 10.69
CA MET A 168 19.35 -17.22 11.33
C MET A 168 19.17 -17.51 12.83
N ARG A 169 18.11 -16.98 13.46
CA ARG A 169 17.84 -17.12 14.90
C ARG A 169 16.72 -18.10 15.22
N LEU A 170 15.93 -18.48 14.22
CA LEU A 170 14.76 -19.34 14.40
C LEU A 170 15.10 -20.76 13.97
N SER A 171 14.53 -21.76 14.64
CA SER A 171 14.59 -23.13 14.12
C SER A 171 13.81 -23.21 12.80
N PRO A 172 14.16 -24.14 11.90
CA PRO A 172 13.43 -24.33 10.66
C PRO A 172 11.93 -24.57 10.90
N GLU A 173 11.57 -25.35 11.91
CA GLU A 173 10.16 -25.65 12.25
C GLU A 173 9.39 -24.41 12.74
N GLU A 174 10.03 -23.57 13.56
CA GLU A 174 9.40 -22.33 14.04
C GLU A 174 9.20 -21.34 12.88
N LEU A 175 10.20 -21.21 11.99
CA LEU A 175 10.11 -20.39 10.79
C LEU A 175 8.92 -20.81 9.93
N ARG A 176 8.81 -22.12 9.63
CA ARG A 176 7.69 -22.70 8.87
C ARG A 176 6.34 -22.41 9.54
N SER A 177 6.24 -22.70 10.84
CA SER A 177 5.00 -22.49 11.61
C SER A 177 4.51 -21.04 11.58
N ARG A 178 5.42 -20.07 11.74
CA ARG A 178 5.09 -18.64 11.71
C ARG A 178 4.70 -18.16 10.31
N LEU A 179 5.44 -18.58 9.28
CA LEU A 179 5.12 -18.24 7.88
C LEU A 179 3.79 -18.86 7.44
N ASP A 180 3.55 -20.13 7.78
CA ASP A 180 2.30 -20.80 7.42
C ASP A 180 1.10 -20.18 8.14
N ARG A 181 1.23 -19.84 9.43
CA ARG A 181 0.19 -19.12 10.17
C ARG A 181 -0.18 -17.81 9.47
N HIS A 182 0.81 -16.99 9.14
CA HIS A 182 0.59 -15.73 8.42
C HIS A 182 0.02 -15.95 7.02
N GLY A 183 0.47 -17.00 6.33
CA GLY A 183 -0.10 -17.46 5.08
C GLY A 183 -1.58 -17.80 5.19
N ARG A 184 -2.05 -18.37 6.31
CA ARG A 184 -3.48 -18.57 6.58
C ARG A 184 -4.21 -17.26 6.76
N ASP A 185 -3.65 -16.33 7.53
CA ASP A 185 -4.26 -15.03 7.82
C ASP A 185 -4.46 -14.18 6.56
N LEU A 186 -3.53 -14.25 5.61
CA LEU A 186 -3.67 -13.67 4.27
C LEU A 186 -4.88 -14.25 3.52
N ARG A 187 -5.16 -15.56 3.67
CA ARG A 187 -6.33 -16.22 3.05
C ARG A 187 -7.65 -15.86 3.71
N THR A 188 -7.68 -15.68 5.03
CA THR A 188 -8.93 -15.40 5.75
C THR A 188 -9.48 -14.00 5.47
N LYS A 189 -8.62 -13.03 5.11
CA LYS A 189 -9.07 -11.72 4.62
C LYS A 189 -9.76 -11.80 3.26
N MET A 190 -9.35 -12.70 2.36
CA MET A 190 -10.03 -12.97 1.08
C MET A 190 -11.51 -13.34 1.30
N ARG A 191 -11.79 -14.20 2.29
CA ARG A 191 -13.17 -14.61 2.62
C ARG A 191 -14.01 -13.45 3.16
N LYS A 192 -13.43 -12.56 3.97
CA LYS A 192 -14.13 -11.41 4.54
C LYS A 192 -14.37 -10.29 3.51
N GLY A 193 -13.48 -10.11 2.54
CA GLY A 193 -13.64 -9.17 1.43
C GLY A 193 -14.69 -9.62 0.40
N ILE A 194 -14.80 -10.93 0.15
CA ILE A 194 -15.80 -11.50 -0.77
C ILE A 194 -17.19 -11.64 -0.12
N LEU A 195 -17.26 -12.02 1.15
CA LEU A 195 -18.55 -12.26 1.82
C LEU A 195 -19.16 -11.02 2.50
N GLY A 196 -18.41 -9.91 2.61
CA GLY A 196 -18.87 -8.71 3.31
C GLY A 196 -19.12 -8.98 4.80
N TRP A 197 -18.39 -8.32 5.69
CA TRP A 197 -18.90 -8.25 7.06
C TRP A 197 -20.17 -7.39 7.03
N PRO A 198 -21.32 -7.84 7.56
CA PRO A 198 -22.44 -6.92 7.77
C PRO A 198 -21.93 -5.84 8.72
N SER A 199 -21.89 -4.59 8.26
CA SER A 199 -21.48 -3.43 9.06
C SER A 199 -22.00 -3.59 10.49
N PRO A 200 -21.18 -3.40 11.55
CA PRO A 200 -21.69 -3.42 12.91
C PRO A 200 -22.87 -2.46 12.94
N CYS A 201 -24.06 -3.01 13.14
CA CYS A 201 -25.26 -2.21 13.26
C CYS A 201 -24.95 -1.21 14.36
N ARG A 202 -24.96 0.07 14.00
CA ARG A 202 -24.72 1.16 14.93
C ARG A 202 -25.83 1.04 15.97
N GLU A 203 -25.56 0.39 17.10
CA GLU A 203 -26.47 0.38 18.23
C GLU A 203 -26.68 1.84 18.61
N GLN A 204 -27.80 2.40 18.17
CA GLN A 204 -28.30 3.64 18.71
C GLN A 204 -28.43 3.42 20.22
N PRO A 205 -27.88 4.31 21.06
CA PRO A 205 -28.21 4.29 22.47
C PRO A 205 -29.73 4.45 22.54
N ARG A 206 -30.39 3.49 23.20
CA ARG A 206 -31.84 3.51 23.47
C ARG A 206 -32.20 4.88 24.08
N GLY A 207 -32.71 5.78 23.24
CA GLY A 207 -33.35 7.00 23.68
C GLY A 207 -34.57 6.62 24.50
N LYS A 208 -34.63 7.10 25.74
CA LYS A 208 -35.82 7.03 26.57
C LYS A 208 -36.95 7.73 25.83
N SER A 209 -37.93 6.96 25.40
CA SER A 209 -39.21 7.43 24.90
C SER A 209 -39.94 8.16 26.02
N VAL A 210 -40.22 9.45 25.83
CA VAL A 210 -41.22 10.19 26.61
C VAL A 210 -42.19 10.80 25.59
N SER A 211 -43.41 10.28 25.62
CA SER A 211 -44.54 10.64 24.77
C SER A 211 -45.01 12.09 25.00
N PRO A 212 -45.57 12.80 24.01
CA PRO A 212 -46.17 14.10 24.22
C PRO A 212 -47.64 13.94 24.61
N HIS A 213 -48.00 14.40 25.81
CA HIS A 213 -49.40 14.54 26.21
C HIS A 213 -49.90 15.96 25.92
N ARG A 214 -50.99 16.03 25.16
CA ARG A 214 -51.86 17.20 24.93
C ARG A 214 -52.43 17.74 26.25
N THR A 215 -52.45 19.07 26.40
CA THR A 215 -53.54 19.84 27.04
C THR A 215 -53.58 21.28 26.51
N LEU A 216 -54.80 21.81 26.39
CA LEU A 216 -55.24 23.08 25.78
C LEU A 216 -55.19 24.29 26.73
N SER A 217 -55.42 25.48 26.13
CA SER A 217 -55.81 26.80 26.70
C SER A 217 -54.63 27.69 27.16
N GLU A 218 -54.48 28.98 26.83
CA GLU A 218 -55.37 30.08 26.40
C GLU A 218 -54.54 31.20 25.71
N ASN A 219 -55.17 31.96 24.80
CA ASN A 219 -54.70 33.24 24.22
C ASN A 219 -55.11 34.43 25.14
N PRO A 220 -54.82 35.74 24.90
CA PRO A 220 -54.14 36.41 23.76
C PRO A 220 -53.13 37.53 24.15
N SER A 221 -52.41 38.09 23.18
CA SER A 221 -52.51 39.53 22.77
C SER A 221 -51.20 40.20 22.30
N ARG A 222 -51.34 40.96 21.19
CA ARG A 222 -50.55 42.14 20.74
C ARG A 222 -49.10 41.87 20.29
N SER A 223 -48.51 42.54 19.30
CA SER A 223 -48.85 43.66 18.41
C SER A 223 -47.59 43.86 17.54
N SER A 224 -47.68 43.70 16.22
CA SER A 224 -47.43 44.76 15.22
C SER A 224 -45.98 44.96 14.72
N ARG A 225 -45.83 44.92 13.38
CA ARG A 225 -45.08 45.86 12.49
C ARG A 225 -43.55 45.93 12.66
N GLU A 226 -42.67 46.14 11.68
CA GLU A 226 -42.60 46.43 10.23
C GLU A 226 -41.12 46.13 9.86
N ASP A 227 -40.82 45.39 8.78
CA ASP A 227 -40.34 45.86 7.47
C ASP A 227 -39.15 46.85 7.40
N ILE A 228 -38.32 46.66 6.35
CA ILE A 228 -37.44 47.62 5.60
C ILE A 228 -35.94 47.25 5.51
N SER A 229 -35.64 46.48 4.44
CA SER A 229 -34.73 46.72 3.29
C SER A 229 -33.19 46.96 3.37
N PHE A 230 -32.48 46.12 2.60
CA PHE A 230 -31.47 46.37 1.52
C PHE A 230 -30.23 47.30 1.71
N SER A 231 -29.03 46.66 1.70
CA SER A 231 -27.80 46.76 0.83
C SER A 231 -27.25 48.13 0.31
N PRO A 232 -26.06 48.24 -0.36
CA PRO A 232 -24.74 47.54 -0.35
C PRO A 232 -23.51 48.52 -0.30
N GLY A 233 -22.24 48.05 -0.32
CA GLY A 233 -21.09 48.94 -0.65
C GLY A 233 -19.64 48.52 -0.31
N VAL A 234 -19.01 47.77 -1.22
CA VAL A 234 -17.62 47.83 -1.76
C VAL A 234 -16.51 48.60 -0.99
N LYS A 235 -15.32 47.97 -0.79
CA LYS A 235 -13.99 48.34 -1.37
C LYS A 235 -12.79 47.56 -0.77
N LYS A 236 -11.95 47.00 -1.65
CA LYS A 236 -10.54 46.60 -1.41
C LYS A 236 -9.60 47.81 -1.60
N PRO A 237 -8.38 47.83 -1.02
CA PRO A 237 -7.14 47.62 -1.80
C PRO A 237 -6.11 46.73 -1.05
N LEU A 238 -5.33 45.84 -1.70
CA LEU A 238 -4.07 45.95 -2.48
C LEU A 238 -2.77 46.23 -1.69
N VAL A 239 -2.00 45.15 -1.47
CA VAL A 239 -0.52 44.92 -1.51
C VAL A 239 0.46 46.02 -1.06
N SER A 240 1.40 45.64 -0.19
CA SER A 240 2.78 46.13 -0.24
C SER A 240 3.81 45.02 0.00
N ILE A 241 4.77 44.94 -0.92
CA ILE A 241 5.98 44.12 -0.93
C ILE A 241 7.07 44.94 -0.22
N ALA A 242 7.83 44.32 0.69
CA ALA A 242 9.05 44.89 1.22
C ALA A 242 10.25 43.97 0.92
N LEU A 243 11.13 44.47 0.05
CA LEU A 243 12.50 44.02 -0.15
C LEU A 243 13.37 44.57 0.98
N SER A 244 14.28 43.75 1.53
CA SER A 244 15.55 44.25 2.04
C SER A 244 16.70 43.34 1.57
N GLN A 245 17.65 43.97 0.88
CA GLN A 245 19.03 43.52 0.70
C GLN A 245 19.73 43.61 2.08
N SER A 246 20.83 42.98 2.45
CA SER A 246 22.08 42.66 1.75
C SER A 246 22.98 41.86 2.71
N GLY A 247 23.85 40.98 2.20
CA GLY A 247 24.92 40.37 3.00
C GLY A 247 25.80 39.41 2.21
N ARG A 248 26.80 39.96 1.48
CA ARG A 248 27.94 39.22 0.91
C ARG A 248 28.80 38.64 2.05
N PHE A 249 29.35 37.44 1.88
CA PHE A 249 30.77 37.15 2.12
C PHE A 249 31.21 35.86 1.40
N SER A 250 32.50 35.80 1.11
CA SER A 250 33.16 35.11 0.00
C SER A 250 33.69 33.70 0.30
N ARG A 251 33.86 32.94 -0.79
CA ARG A 251 34.82 31.85 -1.10
C ARG A 251 35.83 31.41 -0.02
N VAL A 252 35.97 30.08 0.14
CA VAL A 252 37.14 29.27 -0.30
C VAL A 252 36.61 27.96 -0.87
#